data_AF-A0ABD2NKK7-F1
#
_entry.id   AF-A0ABD2NKK7-F1
#
_cell.length_a   1.000
_cell.length_b   1.000
_cell.length_c   1.000
_cell.angle_alpha   90.00
_cell.angle_beta   90.00
_cell.angle_gamma   90.00
#
_symmetry.space_group_name_H-M   'P 1'
#
loop_
_entity.id
_entity.type
_entity.pdbx_description
1 polymer ?
#
loop_
_entity_poly.entity_id
_entity_poly.type
_entity_poly.pdbx_seq_one_letter_code
_entity_poly.pdbx_strand_id
1 'polypeptide(L)'
;MFLKAKVQSIYHVTEEKSWSDVFAADDPNNAYYCFIGKIQGVINTTVKTKTIDSNDNNIIVWLTKGIKVSCRTKRVLYTQRNLGLISDEYYRVYKNLLKKIIISAKKSVNLNNIDKSSNKVEATWKINQSRNRQKKRRKILVW
;
A
#
# COMPACT_ATOMS: atom_id res chain seq x y z
N MET A 1 -21.38 6.45 -7.86
CA MET A 1 -22.26 6.69 -6.70
C MET A 1 -21.55 7.42 -5.55
N PHE A 2 -20.35 7.00 -5.13
CA PHE A 2 -19.58 7.62 -4.03
C PHE A 2 -19.11 9.08 -4.26
N LEU A 3 -18.87 9.49 -5.51
CA LEU A 3 -18.37 10.85 -5.82
C LEU A 3 -19.43 11.93 -5.57
N LYS A 4 -20.69 11.69 -5.99
CA LYS A 4 -21.80 12.64 -5.80
C LYS A 4 -22.08 12.91 -4.32
N ALA A 5 -22.08 11.87 -3.48
CA ALA A 5 -22.30 12.02 -2.04
C ALA A 5 -21.19 12.84 -1.35
N LYS A 6 -19.93 12.67 -1.78
CA LYS A 6 -18.80 13.46 -1.27
C LYS A 6 -18.87 14.92 -1.71
N VAL A 7 -19.17 15.16 -2.98
CA VAL A 7 -19.37 16.52 -3.50
C VAL A 7 -20.49 17.21 -2.73
N GLN A 8 -21.60 16.52 -2.46
CA GLN A 8 -22.69 17.05 -1.65
C GLN A 8 -22.26 17.39 -0.21
N SER A 9 -21.43 16.55 0.41
CA SER A 9 -20.90 16.82 1.76
C SER A 9 -19.95 18.03 1.78
N ILE A 10 -19.21 18.27 0.70
CA ILE A 10 -18.36 19.45 0.58
C ILE A 10 -19.23 20.70 0.45
N TYR A 11 -20.25 20.68 -0.41
CA TYR A 11 -21.22 21.78 -0.53
C TYR A 11 -21.87 22.14 0.81
N HIS A 12 -22.40 21.15 1.54
CA HIS A 12 -23.04 21.38 2.84
C HIS A 12 -22.10 22.04 3.86
N VAL A 13 -20.87 21.52 4.00
CA VAL A 13 -19.88 22.08 4.95
C VAL A 13 -19.40 23.46 4.52
N THR A 14 -19.50 23.79 3.24
CA THR A 14 -19.11 25.09 2.68
C THR A 14 -20.22 26.13 2.90
N GLU A 15 -21.48 25.72 2.85
CA GLU A 15 -22.64 26.56 3.18
C GLU A 15 -22.73 26.90 4.68
N GLU A 16 -22.35 25.96 5.56
CA GLU A 16 -22.36 26.18 7.02
C GLU A 16 -21.20 27.05 7.53
N LYS A 17 -20.15 27.26 6.73
CA LYS A 17 -18.98 28.04 7.16
C LYS A 17 -19.22 29.54 7.03
N SER A 18 -18.81 30.29 8.06
CA SER A 18 -18.76 31.75 7.97
C SER A 18 -17.65 32.22 7.03
N TRP A 19 -18.03 33.13 6.12
CA TRP A 19 -17.14 33.82 5.19
C TRP A 19 -16.75 35.23 5.65
N SER A 20 -17.19 35.63 6.84
CA SER A 20 -16.92 36.95 7.44
C SER A 20 -15.46 37.37 7.29
N ASP A 21 -14.53 36.47 7.57
CA ASP A 21 -13.09 36.77 7.58
C ASP A 21 -12.50 36.96 6.17
N VAL A 22 -13.16 36.42 5.14
CA VAL A 22 -12.77 36.62 3.74
C VAL A 22 -13.29 37.96 3.23
N PHE A 23 -14.50 38.33 3.63
CA PHE A 23 -15.12 39.62 3.25
C PHE A 23 -14.65 40.80 4.09
N ALA A 24 -14.12 40.56 5.29
CA ALA A 24 -13.54 41.56 6.18
C ALA A 24 -12.05 41.84 5.90
N ALA A 25 -11.43 41.10 4.98
CA ALA A 25 -10.03 41.31 4.61
C ALA A 25 -9.91 42.55 3.71
N ASP A 26 -9.14 43.53 4.17
CA ASP A 26 -8.92 44.81 3.49
C ASP A 26 -7.97 44.67 2.27
N ASP A 27 -7.07 43.69 2.33
CA ASP A 27 -6.15 43.36 1.24
C ASP A 27 -6.67 42.16 0.41
N PRO A 28 -6.78 42.31 -0.93
CA PRO A 28 -7.26 41.25 -1.81
C PRO A 28 -6.44 39.96 -1.77
N ASN A 29 -5.12 40.03 -1.55
CA ASN A 29 -4.30 38.83 -1.45
C ASN A 29 -4.59 38.07 -0.16
N ASN A 30 -4.76 38.78 0.96
CA ASN A 30 -5.19 38.18 2.22
C ASN A 30 -6.57 37.52 2.10
N ALA A 31 -7.54 38.17 1.45
CA ALA A 31 -8.84 37.58 1.16
C ALA A 31 -8.72 36.26 0.37
N TYR A 32 -7.86 36.25 -0.66
CA TYR A 32 -7.59 35.07 -1.48
C TYR A 32 -6.98 33.92 -0.66
N TYR A 33 -5.94 34.19 0.14
CA TYR A 33 -5.31 33.14 0.96
C TYR A 33 -6.26 32.60 2.04
N CYS A 34 -7.06 33.46 2.66
CA CYS A 34 -8.10 33.05 3.62
C CYS A 34 -9.15 32.15 2.96
N PHE A 35 -9.61 32.50 1.75
CA PHE A 35 -10.55 31.69 0.98
C PHE A 35 -9.97 30.31 0.66
N ILE A 36 -8.78 30.26 0.04
CA ILE A 36 -8.15 29.01 -0.36
C ILE A 36 -7.85 28.13 0.86
N GLY A 37 -7.35 28.69 1.96
CA GLY A 37 -7.08 27.95 3.19
C GLY A 37 -8.34 27.32 3.77
N LYS A 38 -9.46 28.05 3.78
CA LYS A 38 -10.76 27.53 4.26
C LYS A 38 -11.27 26.38 3.39
N ILE A 39 -11.20 26.51 2.06
CA ILE A 39 -11.61 25.47 1.11
C ILE A 39 -10.72 24.23 1.23
N GLN A 40 -9.40 24.41 1.30
CA GLN A 40 -8.45 23.31 1.50
C GLN A 40 -8.71 22.55 2.81
N GLY A 41 -9.03 23.27 3.89
CA GLY A 41 -9.42 22.66 5.17
C GLY A 41 -10.68 21.80 5.07
N VAL A 42 -11.71 22.25 4.33
CA VAL A 42 -12.93 21.45 4.09
C VAL A 42 -12.61 20.20 3.28
N ILE A 43 -11.84 20.34 2.21
CA ILE A 43 -11.46 19.21 1.35
C ILE A 43 -10.65 18.17 2.15
N ASN A 44 -9.69 18.61 2.96
CA ASN A 44 -8.84 17.71 3.74
C ASN A 44 -9.59 16.96 4.86
N THR A 45 -10.67 17.53 5.39
CA THR A 45 -11.48 16.91 6.46
C THR A 45 -12.57 15.99 5.91
N THR A 46 -13.16 16.34 4.77
CA THR A 46 -14.23 15.55 4.12
C THR A 46 -13.66 14.41 3.26
N VAL A 47 -12.50 14.62 2.63
CA VAL A 47 -11.85 13.63 1.78
C VAL A 47 -10.80 12.86 2.58
N LYS A 48 -11.12 11.61 2.94
CA LYS A 48 -10.13 10.69 3.53
C LYS A 48 -9.01 10.42 2.52
N THR A 49 -7.83 10.97 2.76
CA THR A 49 -6.62 10.60 2.03
C THR A 49 -6.25 9.16 2.40
N LYS A 50 -6.26 8.26 1.40
CA LYS A 50 -5.72 6.91 1.57
C LYS A 50 -4.31 6.88 1.02
N THR A 51 -3.37 6.41 1.83
CA THR A 51 -2.03 6.07 1.32
C THR A 51 -2.16 4.73 0.61
N ILE A 52 -2.20 4.74 -0.71
CA ILE A 52 -2.15 3.52 -1.51
C ILE A 52 -0.70 3.31 -1.89
N ASP A 53 -0.13 2.17 -1.50
CA ASP A 53 1.14 1.75 -2.07
C ASP A 53 0.89 1.56 -3.57
N SER A 54 1.60 2.31 -4.44
CA SER A 54 1.48 2.27 -5.91
C SER A 54 1.86 0.92 -6.53
N ASN A 55 1.91 -0.15 -5.73
CA ASN A 55 2.38 -1.47 -6.08
C ASN A 55 1.28 -2.54 -5.99
N ASP A 56 0.02 -2.15 -5.74
CA ASP A 56 -1.08 -3.09 -5.50
C ASP A 56 -1.49 -3.89 -6.75
N ASN A 57 -1.08 -3.44 -7.95
CA ASN A 57 -1.29 -4.18 -9.21
C ASN A 57 -0.20 -5.23 -9.49
N ASN A 58 0.81 -5.37 -8.65
CA ASN A 58 1.78 -6.44 -8.79
C ASN A 58 1.21 -7.72 -8.18
N ILE A 59 0.44 -8.46 -9.00
CA ILE A 59 0.18 -9.88 -8.75
C ILE A 59 1.53 -10.53 -8.49
N ILE A 60 1.76 -10.93 -7.24
CA ILE A 60 3.03 -11.53 -6.83
C ILE A 60 3.13 -12.89 -7.52
N VAL A 61 3.82 -12.94 -8.65
CA VAL A 61 3.86 -14.10 -9.56
C VAL A 61 4.33 -15.38 -8.85
N TRP A 62 5.24 -15.27 -7.86
CA TRP A 62 5.72 -16.42 -7.09
C TRP A 62 4.75 -16.92 -6.02
N LEU A 63 3.70 -16.16 -5.68
CA LEU A 63 2.80 -16.44 -4.56
C LEU A 63 1.61 -17.31 -4.98
N THR A 64 1.85 -18.61 -5.11
CA THR A 64 0.82 -19.59 -5.47
C THR A 64 -0.21 -19.81 -4.35
N LYS A 65 -1.37 -20.41 -4.70
CA LYS A 65 -2.40 -20.80 -3.71
C LYS A 65 -1.82 -21.71 -2.61
N GLY A 66 -0.98 -22.67 -2.99
CA GLY A 66 -0.30 -23.57 -2.04
C GLY A 66 0.57 -22.80 -1.05
N ILE A 67 1.43 -21.88 -1.52
CA ILE A 67 2.26 -21.06 -0.64
C ILE A 67 1.41 -20.17 0.28
N LYS A 68 0.28 -19.62 -0.22
CA LYS A 68 -0.67 -18.86 0.61
C LYS A 68 -1.24 -19.73 1.74
N VAL A 69 -1.67 -20.95 1.43
CA VAL A 69 -2.18 -21.92 2.41
C VAL A 69 -1.08 -22.25 3.43
N SER A 70 0.13 -22.61 2.98
CA SER A 70 1.24 -22.91 3.90
C SER A 70 1.60 -21.73 4.80
N CYS A 71 1.53 -20.49 4.29
CA CYS A 71 1.70 -19.29 5.11
C CYS A 71 0.63 -19.15 6.19
N ARG A 72 -0.63 -19.51 5.89
CA ARG A 72 -1.73 -19.52 6.87
C ARG A 72 -1.51 -20.62 7.90
N THR A 73 -1.18 -21.84 7.46
CA THR A 73 -0.83 -22.96 8.35
C THR A 73 0.32 -22.60 9.28
N LYS A 74 1.38 -21.93 8.80
CA LYS A 74 2.48 -21.44 9.66
C LYS A 74 1.98 -20.55 10.80
N ARG A 75 0.98 -19.70 10.57
CA ARG A 75 0.42 -18.83 11.62
C ARG A 75 -0.36 -19.65 12.65
N VAL A 76 -1.16 -20.61 12.19
CA VAL A 76 -1.88 -21.53 13.07
C VAL A 76 -0.89 -22.32 13.93
N LEU A 77 0.15 -22.90 13.32
CA LEU A 77 1.19 -23.63 14.04
C LEU A 77 1.94 -22.74 15.05
N TYR A 78 2.18 -21.47 14.72
CA TYR A 78 2.79 -20.53 15.68
C TYR A 78 1.90 -20.32 16.91
N THR A 79 0.59 -20.15 16.72
CA THR A 79 -0.37 -20.07 17.82
C THR A 79 -0.40 -21.37 18.63
N GLN A 80 -0.48 -22.52 17.98
CA GLN A 80 -0.47 -23.83 18.64
C GLN A 80 0.82 -24.07 19.44
N ARG A 81 1.98 -23.66 18.92
CA ARG A 81 3.27 -23.71 19.63
C ARG A 81 3.22 -22.87 20.90
N ASN A 82 2.73 -21.64 20.82
CA ASN A 82 2.62 -20.75 21.99
C ASN A 82 1.64 -21.28 23.05
N LEU A 83 0.64 -22.07 22.63
CA LEU A 83 -0.28 -22.76 23.53
C LEU A 83 0.26 -24.09 24.07
N GLY A 84 1.48 -24.50 23.70
CA GLY A 84 2.08 -25.78 24.10
C GLY A 84 1.47 -27.01 23.42
N LEU A 85 0.63 -26.84 22.40
CA LEU A 85 -0.07 -27.94 21.71
C LEU A 85 0.83 -28.70 20.73
N ILE A 86 1.94 -28.10 20.31
CA ILE A 86 2.95 -28.70 19.44
C ILE A 86 4.35 -28.36 19.95
N SER A 87 5.32 -29.19 19.61
CA SER A 87 6.71 -28.94 19.97
C SER A 87 7.33 -27.79 19.19
N ASP A 88 8.30 -27.13 19.81
CA ASP A 88 9.14 -26.11 19.17
C ASP A 88 9.85 -26.67 17.93
N GLU A 89 10.28 -27.92 18.00
CA GLU A 89 10.97 -28.59 16.90
C GLU A 89 10.05 -28.75 15.69
N TYR A 90 8.82 -29.19 15.90
CA TYR A 90 7.84 -29.35 14.83
C TYR A 90 7.60 -28.01 14.10
N TYR A 91 7.39 -26.93 14.86
CA TYR A 91 7.24 -25.60 14.27
C TYR A 91 8.49 -25.15 13.51
N ARG A 92 9.69 -25.41 14.07
CA ARG A 92 10.97 -25.06 13.46
C ARG A 92 11.18 -25.76 12.11
N VAL A 93 10.92 -27.07 12.05
CA VAL A 93 11.01 -27.86 10.82
C VAL A 93 10.06 -27.31 9.76
N TYR A 94 8.78 -27.08 10.12
CA TYR A 94 7.79 -26.54 9.19
C TYR A 94 8.20 -25.16 8.66
N LYS A 95 8.61 -24.25 9.55
CA LYS A 95 9.06 -22.90 9.21
C LYS A 95 10.23 -22.94 8.22
N ASN A 96 11.20 -23.83 8.45
CA ASN A 96 12.39 -23.97 7.61
C ASN A 96 12.05 -24.56 6.24
N LEU A 97 11.17 -25.56 6.18
CA LEU A 97 10.67 -26.13 4.93
C LEU A 97 9.96 -25.05 4.09
N LEU A 98 9.03 -24.32 4.69
CA LEU A 98 8.31 -23.24 4.01
C LEU A 98 9.26 -22.14 3.52
N LYS A 99 10.30 -21.80 4.29
CA LYS A 99 11.34 -20.86 3.85
C LYS A 99 12.04 -21.36 2.58
N LYS A 100 12.44 -22.63 2.53
CA LYS A 100 13.08 -23.24 1.34
C LYS A 100 12.14 -23.20 0.13
N ILE A 101 10.87 -23.54 0.30
CA ILE A 101 9.85 -23.50 -0.76
C ILE A 101 9.70 -22.07 -1.32
N ILE A 102 9.59 -21.06 -0.47
CA ILE A 102 9.44 -19.66 -0.90
C ILE A 102 10.68 -19.18 -1.67
N ILE A 103 11.88 -19.54 -1.20
CA ILE A 103 13.14 -19.19 -1.88
C ILE A 103 13.16 -19.82 -3.28
N SER A 104 12.82 -21.11 -3.38
CA SER A 104 12.78 -21.83 -4.65
C SER A 104 11.77 -21.22 -5.63
N ALA A 105 10.55 -20.91 -5.16
CA ALA A 105 9.51 -20.29 -5.97
C ALA A 105 9.94 -18.92 -6.53
N LYS A 106 10.56 -18.08 -5.69
CA LYS A 106 11.12 -16.78 -6.12
C LYS A 106 12.23 -16.96 -7.14
N LYS A 107 13.14 -17.94 -6.93
CA LYS A 107 14.23 -18.24 -7.86
C LYS A 107 13.67 -18.68 -9.21
N SER A 108 12.70 -19.59 -9.23
CA SER A 108 12.05 -20.09 -10.45
C SER A 108 11.40 -18.96 -11.26
N VAL A 109 10.65 -18.07 -10.61
CA VAL A 109 10.06 -16.90 -11.29
C VAL A 109 11.13 -15.98 -11.87
N ASN A 110 12.19 -15.70 -11.12
CA ASN A 110 13.28 -14.86 -11.60
C ASN A 110 14.00 -15.47 -12.81
N LEU A 111 14.28 -16.78 -12.78
CA LEU A 111 14.89 -17.49 -13.91
C LEU A 111 13.99 -17.41 -15.15
N ASN A 112 12.70 -17.71 -15.00
CA ASN A 112 11.73 -17.62 -16.09
C ASN A 112 11.64 -16.21 -16.69
N ASN A 113 11.73 -15.16 -15.85
CA ASN A 113 11.74 -13.78 -16.31
C ASN A 113 13.02 -13.42 -17.08
N ILE A 114 14.18 -13.96 -16.68
CA ILE A 114 15.44 -13.78 -17.40
C ILE A 114 15.40 -14.51 -18.73
N ASP A 115 14.92 -15.76 -18.74
CA ASP A 115 14.87 -16.60 -19.93
C ASP A 115 13.93 -16.03 -21.00
N LYS A 116 12.82 -15.42 -20.59
CA LYS A 116 11.86 -14.74 -21.47
C LYS A 116 12.29 -13.34 -21.90
N SER A 117 13.33 -12.77 -21.30
CA SER A 117 13.77 -11.42 -21.63
C SER A 117 14.63 -11.40 -22.89
N SER A 118 14.46 -10.35 -23.71
CA SER A 118 15.34 -10.11 -24.87
C SER A 118 16.77 -9.79 -24.44
N ASN A 119 16.94 -9.06 -23.32
CA ASN A 119 18.24 -8.72 -22.76
C ASN A 119 18.41 -9.33 -21.35
N LYS A 120 19.15 -10.45 -21.29
CA LYS A 120 19.40 -11.21 -20.05
C LYS A 120 20.22 -10.43 -19.02
N VAL A 121 21.18 -9.62 -19.47
CA VAL A 121 22.05 -8.82 -18.60
C VAL A 121 21.22 -7.75 -17.89
N GLU A 122 20.40 -7.02 -18.65
CA GLU A 122 19.52 -6.00 -18.10
C GLU A 122 18.47 -6.59 -17.15
N ALA A 123 17.85 -7.72 -17.50
CA ALA A 123 16.88 -8.41 -16.66
C ALA A 123 17.49 -8.85 -15.32
N THR A 124 18.71 -9.40 -15.35
CA THR A 124 19.45 -9.80 -14.15
C THR A 124 19.79 -8.59 -13.28
N TRP A 125 20.24 -7.49 -13.90
CA TRP A 125 20.54 -6.24 -13.19
C TRP A 125 19.31 -5.64 -12.53
N LYS A 126 18.15 -5.64 -13.20
CA LYS A 126 16.86 -5.20 -12.63
C LYS A 126 16.48 -6.03 -11.40
N ILE A 127 16.66 -7.35 -11.44
CA ILE A 127 16.40 -8.23 -10.30
C ILE A 127 17.30 -7.87 -9.11
N ASN A 128 18.60 -7.65 -9.35
CA ASN A 128 19.53 -7.27 -8.28
C ASN A 128 19.21 -5.89 -7.69
N GLN A 129 18.89 -4.90 -8.53
CA GLN A 129 18.45 -3.58 -8.06
C GLN A 129 17.18 -3.69 -7.21
N SER A 130 16.22 -4.54 -7.58
CA SER A 130 14.96 -4.70 -6.84
C SER A 130 15.18 -5.24 -5.42
N ARG A 131 16.27 -5.97 -5.16
CA ARG A 131 16.65 -6.46 -3.83
C ARG A 131 17.23 -5.35 -2.94
N ASN A 132 17.88 -4.35 -3.54
CA ASN A 132 18.60 -3.29 -2.84
C ASN A 132 17.78 -1.99 -2.65
N ARG A 133 16.67 -1.81 -3.39
CA ARG A 133 15.84 -0.60 -3.25
C ARG A 133 15.02 -0.63 -1.95
N GLN A 134 15.32 0.31 -1.04
CA GLN A 134 14.39 0.71 0.02
C GLN A 134 13.15 1.36 -0.61
N LYS A 135 11.94 0.92 -0.22
CA LYS A 135 10.67 1.44 -0.78
C LYS A 135 10.47 2.90 -0.36
N LYS A 136 10.61 3.84 -1.31
CA LYS A 136 10.13 5.22 -1.13
C LYS A 136 8.60 5.23 -1.23
N ARG A 137 7.93 5.54 -0.12
CA ARG A 137 6.48 5.80 -0.08
C ARG A 137 6.21 7.11 -0.81
N ARG A 138 5.36 7.10 -1.84
CA ARG A 138 4.84 8.32 -2.48
C ARG A 138 3.39 8.50 -2.05
N LYS A 139 3.07 9.67 -1.49
CA LYS A 139 1.69 10.10 -1.25
C LYS A 139 1.11 10.55 -2.60
N ILE A 140 -0.01 9.96 -3.01
CA ILE A 140 -0.73 10.37 -4.22
C ILE A 140 -2.17 10.67 -3.80
N LEU A 141 -2.69 11.81 -4.26
CA LEU A 141 -4.10 12.18 -4.11
C LEU A 141 -4.94 11.31 -5.05
N VAL A 142 -5.93 10.60 -4.51
CA VAL A 142 -6.88 9.80 -5.29
C VAL A 142 -8.21 10.53 -5.26
N TRP A 143 -8.68 10.94 -6.44
CA TRP A 143 -9.97 11.60 -6.67
C TRP A 143 -11.12 10.60 -6.61
#